data_AF-A0A5M5BEM2-F1
#
_entry.id   AF-A0A5M5BEM2-F1
#
_cell.length_a   1.000
_cell.length_b   1.000
_cell.length_c   1.000
_cell.angle_alpha   90.00
_cell.angle_beta   90.00
_cell.angle_gamma   90.00
#
_symmetry.space_group_name_H-M   'P 1'
#
loop_
_entity.id
_entity.type
_entity.pdbx_description
1 polymer ?
#
loop_
_entity_poly.entity_id
_entity_poly.type
_entity_poly.pdbx_seq_one_letter_code
_entity_poly.pdbx_strand_id
1 'polypeptide(L)'
;MSISRTKMLQVSKCLIGLAVMMLQSCDVADNRRDLLCGNWESVEGKPDVLIYKEGEAYKVTVFKRSGIRRKLKPETYLLQEENGNLFMNTGFRIDVSYNEATDILTFSPNGDYVRVNPKPDHPISEQ
;
A
#
# COMPACT_ATOMS: atom_id res chain seq x y z
N MET A 1 -48.58 -26.66 -3.90
CA MET A 1 -47.40 -27.54 -3.98
C MET A 1 -46.76 -27.60 -2.59
N SER A 2 -46.75 -28.75 -1.91
CA SER A 2 -46.08 -28.90 -0.62
C SER A 2 -44.60 -29.23 -0.86
N ILE A 3 -43.70 -28.35 -0.44
CA ILE A 3 -42.25 -28.61 -0.47
C ILE A 3 -41.94 -29.62 0.63
N SER A 4 -41.35 -30.77 0.27
CA SER A 4 -40.97 -31.79 1.25
C SER A 4 -39.84 -31.29 2.16
N ARG A 5 -39.83 -31.74 3.42
CA ARG A 5 -38.78 -31.37 4.41
C ARG A 5 -37.35 -31.59 3.88
N THR A 6 -37.15 -32.63 3.07
CA THR A 6 -35.87 -32.93 2.42
C THR A 6 -35.45 -31.88 1.39
N LYS A 7 -36.39 -31.40 0.56
CA LYS A 7 -36.12 -30.31 -0.40
C LYS A 7 -35.82 -28.99 0.33
N MET A 8 -36.52 -28.73 1.43
CA MET A 8 -36.29 -27.55 2.27
C MET A 8 -34.87 -27.57 2.88
N LEU A 9 -34.44 -28.70 3.44
CA LEU A 9 -33.10 -28.86 4.00
C LEU A 9 -32.00 -28.70 2.94
N GLN A 10 -32.22 -29.18 1.72
CA GLN A 10 -31.27 -29.05 0.62
C GLN A 10 -31.14 -27.60 0.16
N VAL A 11 -32.25 -26.87 0.06
CA VAL A 11 -32.26 -25.43 -0.25
C VAL A 11 -31.53 -24.64 0.85
N SER A 12 -31.77 -24.94 2.13
CA SER A 12 -31.06 -24.28 3.24
C SER A 12 -29.55 -24.47 3.16
N LYS A 13 -29.06 -25.68 2.81
CA LYS A 13 -27.63 -25.94 2.63
C LYS A 13 -27.02 -25.10 1.50
N CYS A 14 -27.72 -25.00 0.37
CA CYS A 14 -27.29 -24.16 -0.74
C CYS A 14 -27.23 -22.68 -0.34
N LEU A 15 -28.21 -22.18 0.41
CA LEU A 15 -28.24 -20.79 0.88
C LEU A 15 -27.11 -20.48 1.86
N ILE A 16 -26.81 -21.40 2.79
CA ILE A 16 -25.69 -21.23 3.73
C ILE A 16 -24.36 -21.25 2.96
N GLY A 17 -24.18 -22.18 2.01
CA GLY A 17 -22.99 -22.23 1.16
C GLY A 17 -22.78 -20.95 0.35
N LEU A 18 -23.85 -20.40 -0.24
CA LEU A 18 -23.81 -19.11 -0.93
C LEU A 18 -23.48 -17.95 0.02
N ALA A 19 -24.06 -17.92 1.22
CA ALA A 19 -23.76 -16.88 2.21
C ALA A 19 -22.29 -16.92 2.65
N VAL A 20 -21.71 -18.11 2.84
CA VAL A 20 -20.28 -18.27 3.17
C VAL A 20 -19.39 -17.78 2.03
N MET A 21 -19.74 -18.07 0.76
CA MET A 21 -18.99 -17.55 -0.40
C MET A 21 -19.04 -16.02 -0.48
N MET A 22 -20.19 -15.40 -0.18
CA MET A 22 -20.33 -13.95 -0.16
C MET A 22 -19.54 -13.31 0.99
N LEU A 23 -19.48 -13.95 2.17
CA LEU A 23 -18.70 -13.47 3.31
C LEU A 23 -17.18 -13.60 3.11
N GLN A 24 -16.73 -14.54 2.26
CA GLN A 24 -15.31 -14.70 1.90
C GLN A 24 -14.86 -13.78 0.75
N SER A 25 -15.77 -13.02 0.14
CA SER A 25 -15.47 -12.12 -1.00
C SER A 25 -14.93 -10.75 -0.57
N CYS A 26 -14.78 -10.47 0.71
CA CYS A 26 -14.23 -9.20 1.19
C CYS A 26 -12.73 -9.32 1.48
N ASP A 27 -11.94 -9.60 0.44
CA ASP A 27 -10.50 -9.35 0.48
C ASP A 27 -10.04 -8.76 -0.85
N VAL A 28 -10.65 -7.64 -1.23
CA VAL A 28 -9.99 -6.72 -2.15
C VAL A 28 -9.01 -5.95 -1.27
N ALA A 29 -7.87 -6.57 -0.96
CA ALA A 29 -6.75 -5.89 -0.34
C ALA A 29 -6.52 -4.60 -1.13
N ASP A 30 -6.60 -3.47 -0.44
CA ASP A 30 -6.45 -2.16 -1.07
C ASP A 30 -5.05 -2.06 -1.71
N ASN A 31 -5.00 -2.21 -3.04
CA ASN A 31 -3.77 -2.16 -3.85
C ASN A 31 -3.13 -0.76 -3.84
N ARG A 32 -3.70 0.20 -3.10
CA ARG A 32 -3.16 1.56 -2.97
C ARG A 32 -1.72 1.58 -2.47
N ARG A 33 -1.34 0.66 -1.56
CA ARG A 33 0.05 0.54 -1.10
C ARG A 33 0.99 0.00 -2.19
N ASP A 34 0.50 -0.79 -3.14
CA ASP A 34 1.29 -1.24 -4.29
C ASP A 34 1.66 -0.07 -5.22
N LEU A 35 0.82 0.98 -5.31
CA LEU A 35 1.15 2.20 -6.06
C LEU A 35 2.35 2.95 -5.48
N LEU A 36 2.62 2.76 -4.19
CA LEU A 36 3.71 3.42 -3.47
C LEU A 36 5.05 2.71 -3.68
N CYS A 37 5.05 1.44 -4.08
CA CYS A 37 6.28 0.69 -4.32
C CYS A 37 7.16 1.38 -5.37
N GLY A 38 8.45 1.51 -5.07
CA GLY A 38 9.42 2.20 -5.93
C GLY A 38 10.40 3.07 -5.16
N ASN A 39 11.31 3.68 -5.92
CA ASN A 39 12.29 4.65 -5.40
C ASN A 39 11.70 6.05 -5.43
N TRP A 40 11.90 6.78 -4.34
CA TRP A 40 11.41 8.11 -4.07
C TRP A 40 12.58 9.01 -3.66
N GLU A 41 12.75 10.13 -4.34
CA GLU A 41 13.78 11.14 -4.08
C GLU A 41 13.16 12.34 -3.35
N SER A 42 13.86 12.87 -2.35
CA SER A 42 13.37 14.02 -1.58
C SER A 42 13.47 15.32 -2.37
N VAL A 43 12.41 16.12 -2.33
CA VAL A 43 12.39 17.48 -2.91
C VAL A 43 13.27 18.45 -2.11
N GLU A 44 13.37 18.25 -0.79
CA GLU A 44 14.11 19.14 0.13
C GLU A 44 15.53 18.62 0.48
N GLY A 45 16.05 17.65 -0.26
CA GLY A 45 17.38 17.08 0.00
C GLY A 45 17.48 16.23 1.26
N LYS A 46 16.36 15.69 1.76
CA LYS A 46 16.36 14.63 2.77
C LYS A 46 16.87 13.30 2.17
N PRO A 47 17.19 12.30 3.01
CA PRO A 47 17.50 10.95 2.54
C PRO A 47 16.41 10.39 1.61
N ASP A 48 16.84 9.77 0.51
CA ASP A 48 15.98 9.05 -0.43
C ASP A 48 15.33 7.83 0.23
N VAL A 49 14.22 7.38 -0.35
CA VAL A 49 13.39 6.31 0.20
C VAL A 49 13.11 5.26 -0.86
N LEU A 50 13.13 3.98 -0.46
CA LEU A 50 12.62 2.85 -1.24
C LEU A 50 11.42 2.25 -0.51
N ILE A 51 10.29 2.14 -1.19
CA ILE A 51 9.12 1.40 -0.70
C ILE A 51 9.01 0.09 -1.48
N TYR A 52 8.82 -1.01 -0.77
CA TYR A 52 8.67 -2.34 -1.38
C TYR A 52 7.79 -3.25 -0.53
N LYS A 53 7.18 -4.24 -1.20
CA LYS A 53 6.39 -5.29 -0.58
C LYS A 53 7.26 -6.52 -0.29
N GLU A 54 7.15 -7.05 0.91
CA GLU A 54 7.78 -8.30 1.34
C GLU A 54 6.72 -9.19 2.01
N GLY A 55 6.23 -10.20 1.28
CA GLY A 55 5.04 -10.95 1.68
C GLY A 55 3.82 -10.03 1.72
N GLU A 56 3.12 -10.00 2.86
CA GLU A 56 1.96 -9.11 3.09
C GLU A 56 2.35 -7.75 3.70
N ALA A 57 3.63 -7.56 4.06
CA ALA A 57 4.11 -6.33 4.68
C ALA A 57 4.69 -5.37 3.64
N TYR A 58 4.41 -4.08 3.80
CA TYR A 58 5.07 -3.02 3.05
C TYR A 58 6.16 -2.41 3.91
N LYS A 59 7.33 -2.18 3.32
CA LYS A 59 8.52 -1.68 4.00
C LYS A 59 9.02 -0.41 3.35
N VAL A 60 9.50 0.50 4.18
CA VAL A 60 10.09 1.79 3.80
C VAL A 60 11.55 1.77 4.23
N THR A 61 12.48 1.79 3.27
CA THR A 61 13.92 1.89 3.53
C THR A 61 14.38 3.31 3.27
N VAL A 62 14.97 3.95 4.28
CA VAL A 62 15.53 5.30 4.22
C VAL A 62 17.04 5.23 4.03
N PHE A 63 17.55 5.78 2.93
CA PHE A 63 18.97 5.78 2.58
C PHE A 63 19.67 7.02 3.14
N LYS A 64 20.19 6.93 4.36
CA LYS A 64 20.98 8.03 4.96
C LYS A 64 22.23 8.31 4.12
N ARG A 65 22.21 9.37 3.31
CA ARG A 65 23.42 9.96 2.70
C ARG A 65 24.23 10.62 3.83
N SER A 66 25.25 9.93 4.34
CA SER A 66 26.23 10.51 5.29
C SER A 66 27.48 10.90 4.52
N GLY A 67 27.97 12.13 4.74
CA GLY A 67 29.07 12.71 3.96
C GLY A 67 30.35 11.84 3.90
N ILE A 68 31.00 11.90 2.73
CA ILE A 68 32.35 11.49 2.25
C ILE A 68 33.07 10.27 2.90
N ARG A 69 32.96 9.98 4.20
CA ARG A 69 33.77 8.97 4.91
C ARG A 69 33.01 7.91 5.71
N ARG A 70 31.68 7.91 5.79
CA ARG A 70 30.92 6.90 6.56
C ARG A 70 30.12 5.95 5.68
N LYS A 71 30.15 4.66 6.03
CA LYS A 71 29.32 3.60 5.43
C LYS A 71 27.84 3.99 5.54
N LEU A 72 27.11 3.89 4.42
CA LEU A 72 25.65 3.95 4.39
C LEU A 72 25.08 2.84 5.30
N LYS A 73 24.29 3.23 6.30
CA LYS A 73 23.42 2.29 7.02
C LYS A 73 21.97 2.65 6.67
N PRO A 74 21.33 1.90 5.75
CA PRO A 74 19.91 2.06 5.51
C PRO A 74 19.12 1.65 6.77
N GLU A 75 18.00 2.33 7.01
CA GLU A 75 17.05 1.98 8.06
C GLU A 75 15.72 1.60 7.42
N THR A 76 15.15 0.47 7.83
CA THR A 76 13.92 -0.08 7.26
C THR A 76 12.81 -0.08 8.31
N TYR A 77 11.66 0.45 7.93
CA TYR A 77 10.47 0.58 8.75
C TYR A 77 9.28 -0.11 8.08
N LEU A 78 8.25 -0.43 8.86
CA LEU A 78 6.98 -0.94 8.34
C LEU A 78 6.06 0.22 7.95
N LEU A 79 5.51 0.15 6.74
CA LEU A 79 4.41 1.01 6.31
C LEU A 79 3.09 0.38 6.75
N GLN A 80 2.48 0.99 7.75
CA GLN A 80 1.22 0.53 8.35
C GLN A 80 0.06 1.35 7.82
N GLU A 81 -1.12 0.76 7.83
CA GLU A 81 -2.38 1.41 7.46
C GLU A 81 -3.40 1.22 8.58
N GLU A 82 -3.95 2.32 9.09
CA GLU A 82 -4.98 2.32 10.11
C GLU A 82 -6.07 3.33 9.74
N ASN A 83 -7.31 2.86 9.57
CA ASN A 83 -8.46 3.69 9.17
C ASN A 83 -8.20 4.51 7.89
N GLY A 84 -7.48 3.94 6.92
CA GLY A 84 -7.09 4.60 5.66
C GLY A 84 -5.87 5.52 5.76
N ASN A 85 -5.33 5.74 6.95
CA ASN A 85 -4.13 6.55 7.17
C ASN A 85 -2.88 5.68 7.10
N LEU A 86 -1.94 6.06 6.24
CA LEU A 86 -0.64 5.41 6.16
C LEU A 86 0.35 6.08 7.12
N PHE A 87 1.15 5.29 7.82
CA PHE A 87 2.18 5.80 8.70
C PHE A 87 3.31 4.79 8.90
N MET A 88 4.44 5.28 9.40
CA MET A 88 5.53 4.44 9.90
C MET A 88 6.02 4.94 11.25
N ASN A 89 6.62 4.05 12.04
CA ASN A 89 7.18 4.40 13.35
C ASN A 89 8.71 4.30 13.32
N THR A 90 9.38 5.44 13.46
CA THR A 90 10.84 5.54 13.47
C THR A 90 11.41 5.83 14.87
N GLY A 91 10.60 5.64 15.92
CA GLY A 91 10.76 6.20 17.26
C GLY A 91 9.70 7.27 17.59
N PHE A 92 9.04 7.78 16.55
CA PHE A 92 7.84 8.60 16.58
C PHE A 92 7.03 8.31 15.32
N ARG A 93 5.74 8.69 15.32
CA ARG A 93 4.84 8.48 14.17
C ARG A 93 5.17 9.47 13.06
N ILE A 94 5.40 8.93 11.86
CA ILE A 94 5.52 9.67 10.60
C ILE A 94 4.29 9.33 9.77
N ASP A 95 3.41 10.30 9.52
CA ASP A 95 2.28 10.10 8.62
C ASP A 95 2.76 10.16 7.17
N VAL A 96 2.14 9.33 6.33
CA VAL A 96 2.43 9.18 4.91
C VAL A 96 1.17 9.48 4.11
N SER A 97 1.26 10.42 3.18
CA SER A 97 0.17 10.70 2.23
C SER A 97 0.69 10.63 0.80
N TYR A 98 -0.17 10.18 -0.12
CA TYR A 98 0.15 10.05 -1.53
C TYR A 98 -0.92 10.75 -2.36
N ASN A 99 -0.48 11.64 -3.24
CA ASN A 99 -1.33 12.28 -4.22
C ASN A 99 -1.13 11.61 -5.59
N GLU A 100 -2.14 10.85 -6.01
CA GLU A 100 -2.14 10.13 -7.28
C GLU A 100 -2.09 11.05 -8.51
N ALA A 101 -2.68 12.25 -8.44
CA ALA A 101 -2.75 13.17 -9.58
C ALA A 101 -1.40 13.82 -9.90
N THR A 102 -0.54 13.99 -8.90
CA THR A 102 0.78 14.63 -9.04
C THR A 102 1.95 13.67 -8.86
N ASP A 103 1.69 12.40 -8.55
CA ASP A 103 2.69 11.38 -8.14
C ASP A 103 3.63 11.90 -7.05
N ILE A 104 3.07 12.57 -6.02
CA ILE A 104 3.81 13.11 -4.87
C ILE A 104 3.52 12.28 -3.63
N LEU A 105 4.59 11.83 -2.98
CA LEU A 105 4.55 11.16 -1.69
C LEU A 105 5.07 12.12 -0.60
N THR A 106 4.28 12.35 0.43
CA THR A 106 4.65 13.24 1.54
C THR A 106 4.84 12.43 2.80
N PHE A 107 5.98 12.61 3.47
CA PHE A 107 6.22 12.11 4.81
C PHE A 107 6.15 13.29 5.77
N SER A 108 5.19 13.34 6.70
CA SER A 108 5.12 14.44 7.67
C SER A 108 5.94 14.10 8.93
N PRO A 109 6.93 14.93 9.34
CA PRO A 109 7.23 16.30 8.88
C PRO A 109 8.42 16.40 7.89
N ASN A 110 8.84 15.30 7.28
CA ASN A 110 10.03 15.22 6.42
C ASN A 110 9.86 15.78 5.00
N GLY A 111 8.64 16.19 4.61
CA GLY A 111 8.36 16.87 3.35
C GLY A 111 8.05 15.92 2.19
N ASP A 112 8.11 16.48 0.98
CA ASP A 112 7.67 15.85 -0.25
C ASP A 112 8.77 15.06 -0.96
N TYR A 113 8.34 14.02 -1.65
CA TYR A 113 9.16 13.10 -2.41
C TYR A 113 8.53 12.82 -3.78
N VAL A 114 9.40 12.66 -4.78
CA VAL A 114 9.05 12.38 -6.18
C VAL A 114 9.63 11.05 -6.64
N ARG A 115 8.95 10.35 -7.55
CA ARG A 115 9.39 9.04 -8.04
C ARG A 115 10.59 9.17 -8.98
N VAL A 116 11.64 8.36 -8.74
CA VAL A 116 12.90 8.42 -9.53
C VAL A 116 12.72 7.93 -10.97
N ASN A 117 11.81 6.99 -11.20
CA ASN A 117 11.38 6.56 -12.54
C ASN A 117 9.87 6.75 -12.63
N PRO A 118 9.36 7.73 -13.40
CA PRO A 118 7.94 7.84 -13.67
C PRO A 118 7.42 6.51 -14.22
N LYS A 119 6.20 6.10 -13.81
CA LYS A 119 5.54 4.99 -14.52
C LYS A 119 5.51 5.38 -16.00
N PRO A 120 5.82 4.47 -16.95
CA PRO A 120 5.63 4.78 -18.37
C PRO A 120 4.18 5.22 -18.52
N ASP A 121 3.99 6.45 -19.01
CA ASP A 121 2.68 7.01 -19.23
C ASP A 121 1.81 5.97 -19.93
N HIS A 122 0.60 5.73 -19.42
CA HIS A 122 -0.38 4.97 -20.18
C HIS A 122 -0.47 5.59 -21.58
N PRO A 123 -0.42 4.79 -22.66
CA PRO A 123 -0.40 5.34 -24.01
C PRO A 123 -1.64 6.21 -24.15
N ILE A 124 -1.39 7.47 -24.53
CA ILE A 124 -2.42 8.39 -24.98
C ILE A 124 -3.23 7.61 -26.02
N SER A 125 -4.47 7.29 -25.68
CA SER A 125 -5.43 6.82 -26.67
C SER A 125 -5.58 7.94 -27.67
N GLU A 126 -4.92 7.79 -28.82
CA GLU A 126 -5.18 8.58 -30.01
C GLU A 126 -6.69 8.49 -30.29
N GLN A 127 -7.32 9.66 -30.38
CA GLN A 127 -8.67 9.81 -30.91
C GLN A 127 -8.69 11.02 -31.84
#